data_AF-A0A5A7MQD1-F1
#
_entry.id   AF-A0A5A7MQD1-F1
#
_cell.length_a   1.000
_cell.length_b   1.000
_cell.length_c   1.000
_cell.angle_alpha   90.00
_cell.angle_beta   90.00
_cell.angle_gamma   90.00
#
_symmetry.space_group_name_H-M   'P 1'
#
loop_
_entity.id
_entity.type
_entity.pdbx_description
1 polymer ?
#
loop_
_entity_poly.entity_id
_entity_poly.type
_entity_poly.pdbx_seq_one_letter_code
_entity_poly.pdbx_strand_id
1 'polypeptide(L)'
;MLDGRPIPSPESCPALVLNADYRPLSYYPLSLWGWQTALKAVFLDRVNIVSEYDRVIKSPSTEIRLPSVISLRKYVKPATWPAFTRFNLFLRDRFECQYCGIGDDLTFDHVVPRAYGGKTTWENVTTACAPCNLRKGGRTPHEANMFPMIKAFAPPAVS
;
A
#
# COMPACT_ATOMS: atom_id res chain seq x y z
N MET A 1 11.07 -29.11 13.95
CA MET A 1 9.62 -29.28 14.13
C MET A 1 9.27 -28.67 15.48
N LEU A 2 8.26 -27.81 15.54
CA LEU A 2 7.62 -27.41 16.79
C LEU A 2 6.16 -27.87 16.65
N ASP A 3 5.68 -28.68 17.58
CA ASP A 3 4.29 -29.15 17.65
C ASP A 3 3.71 -29.82 16.38
N GLY A 4 4.55 -30.54 15.62
CA GLY A 4 4.10 -31.30 14.44
C GLY A 4 3.71 -30.47 13.22
N ARG A 5 3.85 -29.14 13.26
CA ARG A 5 3.60 -28.26 12.11
C ARG A 5 4.91 -27.91 11.37
N PRO A 6 4.87 -27.75 10.02
CA PRO A 6 6.02 -27.27 9.28
C PRO A 6 6.42 -25.87 9.77
N ILE A 7 7.72 -25.65 10.00
CA ILE A 7 8.20 -24.30 10.36
C ILE A 7 8.00 -23.40 9.12
N PRO A 8 7.26 -22.29 9.22
CA PRO A 8 6.94 -21.44 8.08
C PRO A 8 8.20 -20.91 7.40
N SER A 9 8.15 -20.67 6.09
CA SER A 9 9.25 -20.02 5.39
C SER A 9 9.41 -18.58 5.89
N PRO A 10 10.62 -18.01 5.94
CA PRO A 10 10.80 -16.62 6.39
C PRO A 10 9.96 -15.61 5.60
N GLU A 11 9.77 -15.84 4.30
CA GLU A 11 8.94 -15.00 3.42
C GLU A 11 7.46 -14.95 3.83
N SER A 12 6.98 -15.95 4.58
CA SER A 12 5.63 -15.99 5.14
C SER A 12 5.54 -15.39 6.56
N CYS A 13 6.59 -14.72 7.04
CA CYS A 13 6.67 -14.14 8.38
C CYS A 13 6.84 -12.60 8.35
N PRO A 14 5.88 -11.82 7.81
CA PRO A 14 5.95 -10.36 7.86
C PRO A 14 5.73 -9.83 9.28
N ALA A 15 6.39 -8.72 9.64
CA ALA A 15 6.16 -8.07 10.92
C ALA A 15 5.10 -6.97 10.81
N LEU A 16 4.13 -6.94 11.72
CA LEU A 16 3.25 -5.79 11.91
C LEU A 16 4.02 -4.63 12.51
N VAL A 17 3.90 -3.45 11.89
CA VAL A 17 4.57 -2.23 12.31
C VAL A 17 3.58 -1.29 12.98
N LEU A 18 3.84 -1.03 14.25
CA LEU A 18 3.12 -0.08 15.08
C LEU A 18 3.93 1.20 15.24
N ASN A 19 3.23 2.28 15.53
CA ASN A 19 3.84 3.53 15.94
C ASN A 19 4.33 3.43 17.40
N ALA A 20 5.00 4.47 17.90
CA ALA A 20 5.57 4.50 19.24
C ALA A 20 4.53 4.45 20.38
N ASP A 21 3.27 4.76 20.07
CA ASP A 21 2.11 4.62 20.97
C ASP A 21 1.39 3.26 20.82
N TYR A 22 2.01 2.31 20.13
CA TYR A 22 1.50 0.96 19.86
C TYR A 22 0.20 0.93 19.03
N ARG A 23 -0.16 2.03 18.38
CA ARG A 23 -1.26 2.04 17.39
C ARG A 23 -0.74 1.68 15.99
N PRO A 24 -1.58 1.14 15.09
CA PRO A 24 -1.18 0.86 13.73
C PRO A 24 -0.60 2.11 13.04
N LEU A 25 0.55 1.95 12.36
CA LEU A 25 1.16 3.06 11.63
C LEU A 25 0.32 3.46 10.39
N SER A 26 -0.40 2.51 9.81
CA SER A 26 -1.44 2.74 8.81
C SER A 26 -2.50 1.64 8.96
N TYR A 27 -3.77 2.02 8.89
CA TYR A 27 -4.90 1.09 9.01
C TYR A 27 -5.17 0.33 7.72
N TYR A 28 -4.99 0.97 6.56
CA TYR A 28 -5.21 0.32 5.27
C TYR A 28 -4.30 0.92 4.19
N PRO A 29 -3.41 0.11 3.56
CA PRO A 29 -3.13 -1.27 3.93
C PRO A 29 -2.44 -1.30 5.30
N LEU A 30 -2.60 -2.41 6.03
CA LEU A 30 -1.90 -2.61 7.29
C LEU A 30 -0.39 -2.50 7.06
N SER A 31 0.32 -1.77 7.93
CA SER A 31 1.77 -1.58 7.81
C SER A 31 2.50 -2.88 8.15
N LEU A 32 2.81 -3.67 7.12
CA LEU A 32 3.59 -4.89 7.23
C LEU A 32 4.98 -4.69 6.63
N TRP A 33 6.01 -5.15 7.33
CA TRP A 33 7.38 -5.22 6.81
C TRP A 33 7.77 -6.67 6.55
N GLY A 34 8.46 -6.92 5.44
CA GLY A 34 9.10 -8.22 5.23
C GLY A 34 10.10 -8.52 6.34
N TRP A 35 10.31 -9.81 6.62
CA TRP A 35 11.13 -10.29 7.73
C TRP A 35 12.56 -9.69 7.75
N GLN A 36 13.17 -9.52 6.57
CA GLN A 36 14.51 -8.93 6.42
C GLN A 36 14.54 -7.47 6.87
N THR A 37 13.55 -6.67 6.46
CA THR A 37 13.43 -5.25 6.84
C THR A 37 13.17 -5.11 8.34
N ALA A 38 12.32 -5.98 8.90
CA ALA A 38 12.05 -6.02 10.33
C ALA A 38 13.32 -6.35 11.13
N LEU A 39 14.05 -7.42 10.77
CA LEU A 39 15.33 -7.77 11.40
C LEU A 39 16.35 -6.64 11.27
N LYS A 40 16.52 -6.05 10.09
CA LYS A 40 17.42 -4.91 9.90
C LYS A 40 17.09 -3.76 10.84
N ALA A 41 15.81 -3.46 11.04
CA ALA A 41 15.38 -2.40 11.95
C ALA A 41 15.66 -2.74 13.42
N VAL A 42 15.52 -4.01 13.82
CA VAL A 42 15.92 -4.52 15.15
C VAL A 42 17.43 -4.34 15.36
N PHE A 43 18.25 -4.81 14.42
CA PHE A 43 19.72 -4.68 14.50
C PHE A 43 20.21 -3.23 14.55
N LEU A 44 19.54 -2.33 13.85
CA LEU A 44 19.84 -0.90 13.85
C LEU A 44 19.26 -0.17 15.08
N ASP A 45 18.67 -0.90 16.03
CA ASP A 45 18.03 -0.39 17.24
C ASP A 45 16.97 0.69 16.96
N ARG A 46 16.19 0.53 15.87
CA ARG A 46 15.18 1.52 15.45
C ARG A 46 13.76 1.20 15.94
N VAL A 47 13.55 -0.02 16.41
CA VAL A 47 12.23 -0.55 16.80
C VAL A 47 12.33 -1.34 18.09
N ASN A 48 11.22 -1.42 18.81
CA ASN A 48 11.05 -2.41 19.89
C ASN A 48 10.38 -3.66 19.32
N ILE A 49 10.78 -4.84 19.79
CA ILE A 49 10.08 -6.09 19.51
C ILE A 49 8.92 -6.20 20.50
N VAL A 50 7.70 -6.36 19.98
CA VAL A 50 6.47 -6.51 20.77
C VAL A 50 6.07 -7.99 20.83
N SER A 51 6.24 -8.71 19.73
CA SER A 51 5.93 -10.13 19.62
C SER A 51 6.83 -10.77 18.57
N GLU A 52 7.02 -12.08 18.68
CA GLU A 52 7.89 -12.88 17.82
C GLU A 52 7.13 -14.06 17.21
N TYR A 53 7.65 -14.60 16.11
CA TYR A 53 7.33 -15.91 15.60
C TYR A 53 8.17 -16.98 16.32
N ASP A 54 7.78 -18.24 16.20
CA ASP A 54 8.65 -19.38 16.58
C ASP A 54 9.75 -19.66 15.56
N ARG A 55 9.70 -19.01 14.39
CA ARG A 55 10.75 -19.11 13.36
C ARG A 55 12.03 -18.44 13.85
N VAL A 56 13.13 -19.20 13.84
CA VAL A 56 14.48 -18.71 14.13
C VAL A 56 15.26 -18.52 12.83
N ILE A 57 15.96 -17.40 12.72
CA ILE A 57 17.02 -17.16 11.73
C ILE A 57 18.37 -17.31 12.41
N LYS A 58 19.28 -18.02 11.74
CA LYS A 58 20.61 -18.32 12.26
C LYS A 58 21.68 -17.67 11.42
N SER A 59 22.69 -17.12 12.07
CA SER A 59 24.01 -16.82 11.51
C SER A 59 25.04 -17.75 12.17
N PRO A 60 26.30 -17.81 11.68
CA PRO A 60 27.34 -18.61 12.33
C PRO A 60 27.57 -18.29 13.82
N SER A 61 27.23 -17.08 14.25
CA SER A 61 27.50 -16.58 15.61
C SER A 61 26.24 -16.19 16.39
N THR A 62 25.04 -16.30 15.82
CA THR A 62 23.82 -15.75 16.44
C THR A 62 22.57 -16.49 16.00
N GLU A 63 21.62 -16.64 16.91
CA GLU A 63 20.27 -17.13 16.62
C GLU A 63 19.25 -16.08 17.08
N ILE A 64 18.31 -15.74 16.21
CA ILE A 64 17.31 -14.69 16.46
C ILE A 64 15.94 -15.19 16.05
N ARG A 65 14.94 -15.01 16.91
CA ARG A 65 13.53 -15.24 16.57
C ARG A 65 13.04 -14.10 15.67
N LEU A 66 12.29 -14.43 14.63
CA LEU A 66 11.73 -13.40 13.76
C LEU A 66 10.69 -12.58 14.52
N PRO A 67 10.72 -11.24 14.44
CA PRO A 67 9.66 -10.43 15.02
C PRO A 67 8.36 -10.58 14.22
N SER A 68 7.24 -10.74 14.92
CA SER A 68 5.89 -10.74 14.35
C SER A 68 5.16 -9.41 14.54
N VAL A 69 5.52 -8.66 15.60
CA VAL A 69 5.02 -7.30 15.84
C VAL A 69 6.18 -6.45 16.35
N ILE A 70 6.35 -5.26 15.77
CA ILE A 70 7.35 -4.27 16.17
C ILE A 70 6.70 -2.90 16.36
N SER A 71 7.24 -2.08 17.26
CA SER A 71 6.86 -0.67 17.40
C SER A 71 8.03 0.25 17.09
N LEU A 72 7.77 1.37 16.41
CA LEU A 72 8.79 2.39 16.17
C LEU A 72 9.24 3.00 17.50
N ARG A 73 10.54 3.28 17.64
CA ARG A 73 11.05 4.01 18.82
C ARG A 73 10.67 5.49 18.84
N LYS A 74 10.44 6.08 17.66
CA LYS A 74 10.06 7.49 17.51
C LYS A 74 8.64 7.60 17.01
N TYR A 75 7.87 8.49 17.63
CA TYR A 75 6.51 8.76 17.21
C TYR A 75 6.49 9.38 15.81
N VAL A 76 5.71 8.78 14.91
CA VAL A 76 5.44 9.31 13.57
C VAL A 76 4.04 9.90 13.58
N LYS A 77 3.92 11.19 13.30
CA LYS A 77 2.61 11.84 13.16
C LYS A 77 1.94 11.34 11.87
N PRO A 78 0.74 10.74 11.94
CA PRO A 78 0.02 10.33 10.73
C PRO A 78 -0.25 11.52 9.81
N ALA A 79 -0.23 11.28 8.50
CA ALA A 79 -0.63 12.29 7.54
C ALA A 79 -2.13 12.57 7.70
N THR A 80 -2.51 13.84 7.69
CA THR A 80 -3.93 14.26 7.72
C THR A 80 -4.66 13.94 6.42
N TRP A 81 -3.93 13.82 5.32
CA TRP A 81 -4.49 13.57 3.99
C TRP A 81 -3.94 12.27 3.40
N PRO A 82 -4.77 11.47 2.72
CA PRO A 82 -4.29 10.29 2.03
C PRO A 82 -3.22 10.62 0.99
N ALA A 83 -2.09 9.91 1.07
CA ALA A 83 -1.04 10.04 0.07
C ALA A 83 -1.57 9.62 -1.31
N PHE A 84 -1.23 10.37 -2.36
CA PHE A 84 -1.57 10.00 -3.73
C PHE A 84 -0.69 8.82 -4.17
N THR A 85 -1.22 7.61 -4.01
CA THR A 85 -0.56 6.35 -4.39
C THR A 85 -1.49 5.52 -5.24
N ARG A 86 -0.94 4.52 -5.96
CA ARG A 86 -1.74 3.59 -6.77
C ARG A 86 -2.79 2.87 -5.98
N PHE A 87 -2.41 2.37 -4.81
CA PHE A 87 -3.32 1.70 -3.90
C PHE A 87 -4.44 2.64 -3.44
N ASN A 88 -4.13 3.86 -2.99
CA ASN A 88 -5.15 4.77 -2.49
C ASN A 88 -6.08 5.29 -3.59
N LEU A 89 -5.58 5.47 -4.83
CA LEU A 89 -6.43 5.81 -5.96
C LEU A 89 -7.41 4.68 -6.27
N PHE A 90 -6.91 3.45 -6.32
CA PHE A 90 -7.76 2.29 -6.58
C PHE A 90 -8.77 2.11 -5.46
N LEU A 91 -8.37 2.27 -4.20
CA LEU A 91 -9.28 2.23 -3.07
C LEU A 91 -10.39 3.29 -3.15
N ARG A 92 -10.05 4.55 -3.49
CA ARG A 92 -11.06 5.61 -3.71
C ARG A 92 -12.08 5.19 -4.75
N ASP A 93 -11.61 4.54 -5.82
CA ASP A 93 -12.40 4.06 -6.95
C ASP A 93 -12.91 2.62 -6.77
N ARG A 94 -12.88 2.09 -5.53
CA ARG A 94 -13.37 0.75 -5.14
C ARG A 94 -12.73 -0.42 -5.87
N PHE A 95 -11.50 -0.24 -6.35
CA PHE A 95 -10.80 -1.18 -7.21
C PHE A 95 -11.59 -1.51 -8.48
N GLU A 96 -12.30 -0.52 -9.03
CA GLU A 96 -13.09 -0.66 -10.25
C GLU A 96 -12.62 0.35 -11.31
N CYS A 97 -12.52 -0.10 -12.56
CA CYS A 97 -12.33 0.79 -13.69
C CYS A 97 -13.48 1.80 -13.76
N GLN A 98 -13.16 3.10 -13.69
CA GLN A 98 -14.18 4.15 -13.70
C GLN A 98 -14.87 4.30 -15.06
N TYR A 99 -14.47 3.57 -16.10
CA TYR A 99 -15.13 3.59 -17.41
C TYR A 99 -16.05 2.39 -17.67
N CYS A 100 -15.78 1.23 -17.06
CA CYS A 100 -16.54 0.00 -17.34
C CYS A 100 -16.91 -0.83 -16.11
N GLY A 101 -16.43 -0.48 -14.91
CA GLY A 101 -16.69 -1.21 -13.67
C GLY A 101 -15.85 -2.46 -13.42
N ILE A 102 -15.06 -2.92 -14.39
CA ILE A 102 -14.25 -4.15 -14.25
C ILE A 102 -12.98 -3.86 -13.43
N GLY A 103 -12.68 -4.72 -12.45
CA GLY A 103 -11.58 -4.58 -11.48
C GLY A 103 -10.23 -5.19 -11.90
N ASP A 104 -10.12 -5.73 -13.11
CA ASP A 104 -8.92 -6.41 -13.60
C ASP A 104 -7.96 -5.46 -14.34
N ASP A 105 -6.66 -5.70 -14.18
CA ASP A 105 -5.56 -4.98 -14.84
C ASP A 105 -5.71 -3.45 -14.78
N LEU A 106 -5.93 -2.95 -13.56
CA LEU A 106 -6.16 -1.54 -13.29
C LEU A 106 -4.89 -0.71 -13.48
N THR A 107 -5.05 0.48 -14.03
CA THR A 107 -4.00 1.46 -14.32
C THR A 107 -4.47 2.87 -13.93
N PHE A 108 -3.57 3.84 -14.06
CA PHE A 108 -3.91 5.26 -13.97
C PHE A 108 -4.29 5.80 -15.33
N ASP A 109 -5.40 6.54 -15.38
CA ASP A 109 -5.74 7.39 -16.50
C ASP A 109 -5.92 8.85 -16.04
N HIS A 110 -5.38 9.76 -16.84
CA HIS A 110 -5.55 11.21 -16.66
C HIS A 110 -6.82 11.64 -17.37
N VAL A 111 -7.85 12.06 -16.63
CA VAL A 111 -9.14 12.52 -17.17
C VAL A 111 -8.89 13.62 -18.20
N VAL A 112 -8.22 14.70 -17.82
CA VAL A 112 -7.58 15.61 -18.76
C VAL A 112 -6.19 15.05 -19.09
N PRO A 113 -5.89 14.69 -20.35
CA PRO A 113 -4.60 14.13 -20.74
C PRO A 113 -3.43 15.05 -20.43
N ARG A 114 -2.24 14.47 -20.16
CA ARG A 114 -1.01 15.27 -19.94
C ARG A 114 -0.67 16.18 -21.11
N ALA A 115 -0.90 15.71 -22.34
CA ALA A 115 -0.69 16.50 -23.55
C ALA A 115 -1.50 17.80 -23.54
N TYR A 116 -2.63 17.84 -22.83
CA TYR A 116 -3.51 19.00 -22.72
C TYR A 116 -3.30 19.74 -21.38
N GLY A 117 -2.15 19.53 -20.73
CA GLY A 117 -1.80 20.16 -19.45
C GLY A 117 -2.37 19.47 -18.21
N GLY A 118 -2.96 18.28 -18.36
CA GLY A 118 -3.50 17.50 -17.24
C GLY A 118 -2.44 17.14 -16.20
N LYS A 119 -2.68 17.53 -14.94
CA LYS A 119 -1.78 17.26 -13.83
C LYS A 119 -2.05 15.89 -13.19
N THR A 120 -1.04 15.32 -12.53
CA THR A 120 -1.22 14.14 -11.68
C THR A 120 -1.72 14.59 -10.31
N THR A 121 -3.03 14.77 -10.18
CA THR A 121 -3.71 15.11 -8.92
C THR A 121 -4.94 14.23 -8.71
N TRP A 122 -5.47 14.23 -7.49
CA TRP A 122 -6.68 13.49 -7.15
C TRP A 122 -7.87 13.85 -8.05
N GLU A 123 -7.99 15.11 -8.43
CA GLU A 123 -9.11 15.66 -9.19
C GLU A 123 -8.99 15.40 -10.70
N ASN A 124 -7.85 14.88 -11.16
CA ASN A 124 -7.60 14.64 -12.58
C ASN A 124 -7.19 13.21 -12.91
N VAL A 125 -6.92 12.36 -11.93
CA VAL A 125 -6.54 10.97 -12.18
C VAL A 125 -7.64 10.04 -11.69
N THR A 126 -7.93 9.02 -12.49
CA THR A 126 -8.94 8.00 -12.23
C THR A 126 -8.38 6.61 -12.48
N THR A 127 -8.98 5.61 -11.83
CA THR A 127 -8.68 4.20 -12.08
C THR A 127 -9.30 3.78 -13.41
N ALA A 128 -8.52 3.12 -14.26
CA ALA A 128 -8.97 2.58 -15.54
C ALA A 128 -8.32 1.24 -15.82
N CYS A 129 -9.07 0.22 -16.25
CA CYS A 129 -8.46 -1.01 -16.76
C CYS A 129 -7.66 -0.73 -18.04
N ALA A 130 -6.62 -1.52 -18.31
CA ALA A 130 -5.76 -1.30 -19.48
C ALA A 130 -6.52 -1.18 -20.82
N PRO A 131 -7.56 -2.00 -21.11
CA PRO A 131 -8.35 -1.85 -22.34
C PRO A 131 -9.07 -0.50 -22.45
N CYS A 132 -9.69 -0.01 -21.37
CA CYS A 132 -10.37 1.29 -21.38
C CYS A 132 -9.36 2.44 -21.47
N ASN A 133 -8.24 2.35 -20.75
CA ASN A 133 -7.19 3.36 -20.80
C ASN A 133 -6.62 3.49 -22.23
N LEU A 134 -6.32 2.36 -22.87
CA LEU A 134 -5.88 2.31 -24.26
C LEU A 134 -6.95 2.87 -25.21
N ARG A 135 -8.23 2.50 -25.02
CA ARG A 135 -9.35 3.02 -25.83
C ARG A 135 -9.49 4.53 -25.70
N LYS A 136 -9.35 5.11 -24.51
CA LYS A 136 -9.37 6.57 -24.33
C LYS A 136 -8.18 7.22 -25.04
N GLY A 137 -6.99 6.61 -24.95
CA GLY A 137 -5.86 6.88 -25.85
C GLY A 137 -5.35 8.31 -25.77
N GLY A 138 -5.27 8.90 -24.57
CA GLY A 138 -4.77 10.26 -24.39
C GLY A 138 -5.71 11.37 -24.88
N ARG A 139 -6.98 11.06 -25.14
CA ARG A 139 -8.05 12.03 -25.43
C ARG A 139 -8.80 12.44 -24.16
N THR A 140 -9.47 13.57 -24.20
CA THR A 140 -10.42 14.02 -23.17
C THR A 140 -11.66 13.12 -23.13
N PRO A 141 -12.47 13.15 -22.06
CA PRO A 141 -13.71 12.37 -21.98
C PRO A 141 -14.67 12.64 -23.14
N HIS A 142 -14.76 13.90 -23.56
CA HIS A 142 -15.62 14.33 -24.67
C HIS A 142 -15.13 13.78 -26.01
N GLU A 143 -13.83 13.87 -26.30
CA GLU A 143 -13.25 13.37 -27.56
C GLU A 143 -13.28 11.84 -27.67
N ALA A 144 -13.20 11.12 -26.54
CA ALA A 144 -13.30 9.68 -26.50
C ALA A 144 -14.74 9.16 -26.38
N ASN A 145 -15.70 10.03 -26.04
CA ASN A 145 -17.03 9.67 -25.55
C ASN A 145 -16.94 8.63 -24.40
N MET A 146 -16.03 8.88 -23.46
CA MET A 146 -15.73 8.01 -22.33
C MET A 146 -15.66 8.85 -21.05
N PHE A 147 -16.72 8.79 -20.25
CA PHE A 147 -16.82 9.55 -19.00
C PHE A 147 -16.61 8.62 -17.82
N PRO A 148 -15.83 9.04 -16.80
CA PRO A 148 -15.71 8.27 -15.58
C PRO A 148 -17.08 8.26 -14.86
N MET A 149 -17.45 7.12 -14.28
CA MET A 149 -18.69 6.94 -13.52
C MET A 149 -18.78 7.88 -12.32
N ILE A 150 -17.63 8.15 -11.69
CA ILE A 150 -17.49 9.12 -10.60
C ILE A 150 -16.50 10.19 -11.04
N LYS A 151 -16.85 11.46 -10.85
CA LYS A 151 -15.91 12.57 -11.08
C LYS A 151 -14.72 12.44 -10.15
N ALA A 152 -13.50 12.46 -10.70
CA ALA A 152 -12.27 12.40 -9.92
C ALA A 152 -12.23 13.47 -8.81
N PHE A 153 -11.88 13.07 -7.60
CA PHE A 153 -11.92 13.90 -6.40
C PHE A 153 -10.82 13.49 -5.41
N ALA A 154 -10.45 14.42 -4.52
CA ALA A 154 -9.60 14.14 -3.37
C ALA A 154 -10.43 13.51 -2.24
N PRO A 155 -10.00 12.36 -1.68
CA PRO A 155 -10.61 11.81 -0.49
C PRO A 155 -10.57 12.81 0.68
N PRO A 156 -11.54 12.76 1.60
CA PRO A 156 -11.53 13.62 2.78
C PRO A 156 -10.31 13.35 3.65
N ALA A 157 -9.99 14.31 4.52
CA ALA A 157 -8.97 14.13 5.54
C ALA A 157 -9.29 12.92 6.41
N VAL A 158 -8.25 12.19 6.81
CA VAL A 158 -8.38 11.06 7.73
C VAL A 158 -8.51 11.67 9.13
N SER A 159 -9.69 11.52 9.74
CA SER A 159 -9.98 11.93 11.11
C SER A 159 -9.41 10.94 12.12
#